data_AF-A0A0K2U340-F1
#
_entry.id   AF-A0A0K2U340-F1
#
_cell.length_a   1.000
_cell.length_b   1.000
_cell.length_c   1.000
_cell.angle_alpha   90.00
_cell.angle_beta   90.00
_cell.angle_gamma   90.00
#
_symmetry.space_group_name_H-M   'P 1'
#
loop_
_entity.id
_entity.type
_entity.pdbx_description
1 polymer ?
#
loop_
_entity_poly.entity_id
_entity_poly.type
_entity_poly.pdbx_seq_one_letter_code
_entity_poly.pdbx_strand_id
1 'polypeptide(L)'
;GTFGMAYDYGSIMHYGLTYFSTNGQNTISLKKSTTARIPNRSGMSDLDVQKTKAAYECQDAVTAQASTTSPEPTASSLAPAPSTTTAKPCVDEFKYCSRYTSYCGKHSYINQHCKKTCFNCVCENKIADESCTSLKSYCGYSFIRQFCQKGCGKC
;
A
#
# COMPACT_ATOMS: atom_id res chain seq x y z
N GLY A 1 1.33 -2.15 26.83
CA GLY A 1 0.28 -1.46 27.62
C GLY A 1 -0.67 -0.74 26.68
N THR A 2 -1.73 -0.09 27.17
CA THR A 2 -2.67 0.68 26.33
C THR A 2 -2.17 2.11 26.01
N PHE A 3 -1.08 2.55 26.64
CA PHE A 3 -0.47 3.87 26.44
C PHE A 3 -1.47 5.03 26.61
N GLY A 4 -2.47 4.87 27.48
CA GLY A 4 -3.52 5.88 27.72
C GLY A 4 -4.58 5.98 26.61
N MET A 5 -4.48 5.19 25.54
CA MET A 5 -5.43 5.23 24.42
C MET A 5 -6.70 4.43 24.69
N ALA A 6 -7.82 4.91 24.16
CA ALA A 6 -9.14 4.28 24.30
C ALA A 6 -9.23 2.90 23.63
N TYR A 7 -10.28 2.16 24.00
CA TYR A 7 -10.64 0.92 23.32
C TYR A 7 -11.19 1.25 21.93
N ASP A 8 -10.68 0.56 20.92
CA ASP A 8 -11.04 0.80 19.53
C ASP A 8 -11.84 -0.37 18.97
N TYR A 9 -13.14 -0.14 18.77
CA TYR A 9 -14.05 -1.12 18.17
C TYR A 9 -13.72 -1.38 16.68
N GLY A 10 -13.13 -0.40 15.99
CA GLY A 10 -12.75 -0.48 14.58
C GLY A 10 -11.34 -1.02 14.33
N SER A 11 -10.62 -1.42 15.39
CA SER A 11 -9.29 -2.00 15.28
C SER A 11 -9.29 -3.23 14.37
N ILE A 12 -8.23 -3.40 13.57
CA ILE A 12 -8.04 -4.61 12.76
C ILE A 12 -7.92 -5.86 13.64
N MET A 13 -7.53 -5.67 14.90
CA MET A 13 -7.39 -6.73 15.90
C MET A 13 -8.70 -7.05 16.62
N HIS A 14 -9.78 -6.28 16.42
CA HIS A 14 -11.07 -6.57 17.03
C HIS A 14 -11.71 -7.82 16.37
N TYR A 15 -12.21 -8.74 17.20
CA TYR A 15 -12.96 -9.89 16.71
C TYR A 15 -14.32 -9.48 16.13
N GLY A 16 -14.81 -10.25 15.15
CA GLY A 16 -16.17 -10.07 14.66
C GLY A 16 -17.19 -10.49 15.72
N LEU A 17 -18.37 -9.88 15.70
CA LEU A 17 -19.38 -10.08 16.76
C LEU A 17 -19.83 -11.54 16.90
N THR A 18 -19.80 -12.33 15.82
CA THR A 18 -20.22 -13.73 15.78
C THR A 18 -19.06 -14.72 15.74
N TYR A 19 -17.81 -14.26 15.91
CA TYR A 19 -16.65 -15.15 15.81
C TYR A 19 -16.69 -16.21 16.92
N PHE A 20 -16.33 -17.45 16.55
CA PHE A 20 -16.42 -18.64 17.41
C PHE A 20 -17.83 -19.01 17.89
N SER A 21 -18.87 -18.42 17.30
CA SER A 21 -20.25 -18.80 17.57
C SER A 21 -20.56 -20.18 16.97
N THR A 22 -21.24 -21.03 17.72
CA THR A 22 -21.75 -22.34 17.25
C THR A 22 -23.18 -22.26 16.72
N ASN A 23 -23.89 -21.17 17.00
CA ASN A 23 -25.31 -20.97 16.65
C ASN A 23 -25.55 -19.71 15.79
N GLY A 24 -24.47 -19.08 15.31
CA GLY A 24 -24.52 -17.87 14.49
C GLY A 24 -24.88 -16.59 15.24
N GLN A 25 -25.15 -16.66 16.55
CA GLN A 25 -25.45 -15.49 17.36
C GLN A 25 -24.16 -14.75 17.78
N ASN A 26 -24.31 -13.50 18.20
CA ASN A 26 -23.19 -12.69 18.66
C ASN A 26 -22.58 -13.31 19.94
N THR A 27 -21.27 -13.53 19.91
CA THR A 27 -20.43 -13.89 21.07
C THR A 27 -19.87 -12.65 21.78
N ILE A 28 -19.90 -11.49 21.12
CA ILE A 28 -19.47 -10.20 21.68
C ILE A 28 -20.63 -9.20 21.58
N SER A 29 -20.92 -8.52 22.70
CA SER A 29 -21.93 -7.44 22.77
C SER A 29 -21.28 -6.10 23.09
N LEU A 30 -21.63 -5.07 22.34
CA LEU A 30 -21.10 -3.72 22.52
C LEU A 30 -21.82 -3.01 23.66
N LYS A 31 -21.07 -2.49 24.63
CA LYS A 31 -21.65 -1.71 25.74
C LYS A 31 -21.94 -0.25 25.37
N LYS A 32 -21.27 0.26 24.34
CA LYS A 32 -21.47 1.61 23.80
C LYS A 32 -21.81 1.49 22.33
N SER A 33 -22.73 2.32 21.85
CA SER A 33 -22.98 2.43 20.41
C SER A 33 -21.72 2.93 19.71
N THR A 34 -21.52 2.48 18.48
CA THR A 34 -20.38 2.87 17.65
C THR A 34 -20.78 2.85 16.18
N THR A 35 -20.15 3.71 15.40
CA THR A 35 -20.22 3.70 13.93
C THR A 35 -19.08 2.90 13.31
N ALA A 36 -18.19 2.33 14.13
CA ALA A 36 -17.07 1.52 13.67
C ALA A 36 -17.55 0.26 12.94
N ARG A 37 -16.83 -0.12 11.88
CA ARG A 37 -17.05 -1.37 11.16
C ARG A 37 -16.48 -2.54 11.96
N ILE A 38 -17.32 -3.52 12.32
CA ILE A 38 -16.91 -4.70 13.09
C ILE A 38 -17.31 -5.98 12.34
N PRO A 39 -16.36 -6.88 12.02
CA PRO A 39 -14.91 -6.68 12.11
C PRO A 39 -14.39 -5.74 11.01
N ASN A 40 -13.36 -4.95 11.32
CA ASN A 40 -12.55 -4.29 10.31
C ASN A 40 -11.47 -5.25 9.82
N ARG A 41 -11.42 -5.48 8.50
CA ARG A 41 -10.36 -6.25 7.82
C ARG A 41 -9.78 -5.51 6.62
N SER A 42 -10.11 -4.22 6.47
CA SER A 42 -9.65 -3.40 5.35
C SER A 42 -8.30 -2.76 5.62
N GLY A 43 -7.92 -2.57 6.88
CA GLY A 43 -6.63 -2.00 7.28
C GLY A 43 -6.58 -1.65 8.76
N MET A 44 -5.42 -1.18 9.23
CA MET A 44 -5.23 -0.65 10.57
C MET A 44 -6.08 0.61 10.79
N SER A 45 -6.67 0.75 11.98
CA SER A 45 -7.28 2.01 12.39
C SER A 45 -6.21 3.03 12.80
N ASP A 46 -6.61 4.30 12.94
CA ASP A 46 -5.72 5.34 13.45
C ASP A 46 -5.19 5.02 14.85
N LEU A 47 -6.02 4.41 15.70
CA LEU A 47 -5.62 3.99 17.05
C LEU A 47 -4.68 2.78 17.03
N ASP A 48 -4.81 1.86 16.07
CA ASP A 48 -3.83 0.77 15.89
C ASP A 48 -2.45 1.33 15.53
N VAL A 49 -2.41 2.31 14.62
CA VAL A 49 -1.18 2.99 14.20
C VAL A 49 -0.55 3.73 15.38
N GLN A 50 -1.34 4.52 16.12
CA GLN A 50 -0.85 5.26 17.28
C GLN A 50 -0.33 4.33 18.39
N LYS A 51 -1.04 3.24 18.70
CA LYS A 51 -0.59 2.21 19.67
C LYS A 51 0.73 1.57 19.25
N THR A 52 0.87 1.28 17.96
CA THR A 52 2.11 0.70 17.43
C THR A 52 3.26 1.69 17.53
N LYS A 53 3.07 2.95 17.11
CA LYS A 53 4.08 4.00 17.21
C LYS A 53 4.53 4.24 18.66
N ALA A 54 3.58 4.31 19.59
CA ALA A 54 3.86 4.49 21.01
C ALA A 54 4.61 3.29 21.61
N ALA A 55 4.30 2.06 21.17
CA ALA A 55 4.98 0.86 21.66
C ALA A 55 6.43 0.74 21.20
N TYR A 56 6.76 1.30 20.03
CA TYR A 56 8.08 1.18 19.41
C TYR A 56 8.83 2.51 19.29
N GLU A 57 8.38 3.54 20.00
CA GLU A 57 9.02 4.87 20.07
C GLU A 57 9.32 5.46 18.67
N CYS A 58 8.38 5.28 17.75
CA CYS A 58 8.53 5.78 16.39
C CYS A 58 8.56 7.31 16.40
N GLN A 59 9.63 7.90 15.85
CA GLN A 59 9.72 9.33 15.62
C GLN A 59 8.93 9.67 14.35
N ASP A 60 7.93 10.54 14.48
CA ASP A 60 7.23 11.07 13.31
C ASP A 60 8.22 11.92 12.51
N ALA A 61 8.62 11.43 11.34
CA ALA A 61 9.30 12.28 10.37
C ALA A 61 8.36 13.44 10.05
N VAL A 62 8.74 14.65 10.46
CA VAL A 62 7.96 15.86 10.27
C VAL A 62 7.88 16.14 8.76
N THR A 63 6.85 15.60 8.14
CA THR A 63 6.34 16.13 6.88
C THR A 63 4.85 16.33 7.08
N ALA A 64 4.49 17.59 7.31
CA ALA A 64 3.11 18.02 7.38
C ALA A 64 2.38 17.60 6.10
N GLN A 65 1.56 16.55 6.19
CA GLN A 65 0.43 16.37 5.30
C GLN A 65 -0.81 16.35 6.18
N ALA A 66 -1.28 17.56 6.46
CA ALA A 66 -2.62 17.82 6.94
C ALA A 66 -3.62 17.10 6.02
N SER A 67 -4.48 16.31 6.63
CA SER A 67 -5.72 15.84 6.03
C SER A 67 -6.57 17.06 5.70
N THR A 68 -6.67 17.42 4.41
CA THR A 68 -7.68 18.37 3.95
C THR A 68 -8.83 17.56 3.36
N THR A 69 -9.97 17.71 4.02
CA THR A 69 -11.30 17.31 3.59
C THR A 69 -11.54 17.71 2.14
N SER A 70 -11.93 16.74 1.31
CA SER A 70 -12.30 16.93 -0.09
C SER A 70 -13.76 17.38 -0.20
N PRO A 71 -14.06 18.56 -0.78
CA PRO A 71 -15.27 18.76 -1.57
C PRO A 71 -14.99 18.48 -3.05
N GLU A 72 -15.88 17.69 -3.66
CA GLU A 72 -16.00 17.32 -5.07
C GLU A 72 -16.17 18.56 -6.01
N PRO A 73 -15.84 18.49 -7.33
CA PRO A 73 -15.22 19.59 -8.07
C PRO A 73 -16.21 20.47 -8.86
N THR A 74 -15.76 21.67 -9.21
CA THR A 74 -16.30 22.41 -10.36
C THR A 74 -15.13 22.93 -11.20
N ALA A 75 -15.36 22.89 -12.50
CA ALA A 75 -14.37 22.82 -13.57
C ALA A 75 -13.47 24.05 -13.78
N SER A 76 -12.37 23.77 -14.48
CA SER A 76 -11.70 24.64 -15.46
C SER A 76 -10.70 25.68 -14.95
N SER A 77 -9.41 25.44 -15.20
CA SER A 77 -8.65 26.19 -16.22
C SER A 77 -7.19 25.75 -16.24
N LEU A 78 -6.56 25.91 -17.40
CA LEU A 78 -5.35 25.26 -17.87
C LEU A 78 -4.06 25.73 -17.17
N ALA A 79 -3.25 24.76 -16.72
CA ALA A 79 -1.79 24.77 -16.84
C ALA A 79 -1.26 23.32 -16.67
N PRO A 80 -0.36 22.82 -17.54
CA PRO A 80 0.17 21.47 -17.41
C PRO A 80 1.19 21.45 -16.27
N ALA A 81 0.77 20.99 -15.10
CA ALA A 81 1.71 20.57 -14.07
C ALA A 81 2.56 19.41 -14.64
N PRO A 82 3.88 19.38 -14.41
CA PRO A 82 4.69 18.22 -14.77
C PRO A 82 4.20 17.05 -13.91
N SER A 83 3.43 16.16 -14.53
CA SER A 83 3.08 14.86 -14.01
C SER A 83 4.39 14.18 -13.61
N THR A 84 4.71 14.24 -12.32
CA THR A 84 5.78 13.41 -11.77
C THR A 84 5.19 12.00 -11.75
N THR A 85 5.25 11.35 -12.90
CA THR A 85 4.93 9.94 -13.06
C THR A 85 5.87 9.20 -12.13
N THR A 86 5.35 8.84 -10.94
CA THR A 86 5.95 7.86 -10.05
C THR A 86 5.99 6.56 -10.83
N ALA A 87 7.03 6.41 -11.65
CA ALA A 87 7.14 5.29 -12.55
C ALA A 87 7.21 4.01 -11.71
N LYS A 88 6.18 3.20 -11.91
CA LYS A 88 5.92 1.93 -11.24
C LYS A 88 7.14 1.04 -11.42
N PRO A 89 7.86 0.64 -10.36
CA PRO A 89 8.90 -0.38 -10.53
C PRO A 89 8.21 -1.72 -10.87
N CYS A 90 8.43 -2.24 -12.07
CA CYS A 90 7.94 -3.56 -12.48
C CYS A 90 8.80 -4.65 -11.84
N VAL A 91 8.58 -4.91 -10.56
CA VAL A 91 9.25 -5.98 -9.82
C VAL A 91 8.24 -6.80 -9.06
N ASP A 92 8.56 -8.08 -8.88
CA ASP A 92 7.90 -8.88 -7.87
C ASP A 92 8.52 -8.54 -6.52
N GLU A 93 7.72 -7.97 -5.62
CA GLU A 93 8.12 -7.69 -4.24
C GLU A 93 8.05 -8.96 -3.38
N PHE A 94 7.20 -9.91 -3.76
CA PHE A 94 7.03 -11.17 -3.04
C PHE A 94 7.90 -12.28 -3.63
N LYS A 95 8.77 -12.89 -2.81
CA LYS A 95 9.75 -13.89 -3.25
C LYS A 95 9.14 -15.13 -3.91
N TYR A 96 7.90 -15.48 -3.56
CA TYR A 96 7.24 -16.71 -4.03
C TYR A 96 6.25 -16.49 -5.17
N CYS A 97 6.27 -15.33 -5.84
CA CYS A 97 5.33 -15.01 -6.92
C CYS A 97 5.20 -16.10 -7.97
N SER A 98 6.29 -16.75 -8.38
CA SER A 98 6.28 -17.84 -9.36
C SER A 98 5.44 -19.05 -8.96
N ARG A 99 5.20 -19.27 -7.65
CA ARG A 99 4.37 -20.38 -7.13
C ARG A 99 2.88 -20.01 -7.09
N TYR A 100 2.54 -18.72 -7.13
CA TYR A 100 1.18 -18.21 -6.99
C TYR A 100 0.62 -17.64 -8.30
N THR A 101 1.13 -18.08 -9.45
CA THR A 101 0.67 -17.66 -10.79
C THR A 101 -0.82 -17.91 -11.02
N SER A 102 -1.38 -18.98 -10.44
CA SER A 102 -2.82 -19.31 -10.52
C SER A 102 -3.73 -18.29 -9.82
N TYR A 103 -3.18 -17.46 -8.94
CA TYR A 103 -3.89 -16.42 -8.21
C TYR A 103 -3.83 -15.05 -8.89
N CYS A 104 -3.07 -14.93 -9.99
CA CYS A 104 -3.02 -13.72 -10.79
C CYS A 104 -4.42 -13.37 -11.34
N GLY A 105 -4.83 -12.12 -11.20
CA GLY A 105 -6.17 -11.64 -11.56
C GLY A 105 -7.27 -11.99 -10.54
N LYS A 106 -7.00 -12.87 -9.56
CA LYS A 106 -8.00 -13.33 -8.58
C LYS A 106 -7.73 -12.86 -7.15
N HIS A 107 -6.47 -12.68 -6.78
CA HIS A 107 -6.08 -12.36 -5.40
C HIS A 107 -5.40 -11.00 -5.31
N SER A 108 -6.00 -10.06 -4.58
CA SER A 108 -5.53 -8.66 -4.50
C SER A 108 -4.07 -8.54 -4.06
N TYR A 109 -3.65 -9.31 -3.05
CA TYR A 109 -2.27 -9.28 -2.54
C TYR A 109 -1.25 -9.73 -3.59
N ILE A 110 -1.55 -10.83 -4.29
CA ILE A 110 -0.67 -11.35 -5.34
C ILE A 110 -0.64 -10.35 -6.51
N ASN A 111 -1.79 -9.76 -6.84
CA ASN A 111 -1.86 -8.75 -7.88
C ASN A 111 -1.08 -7.46 -7.54
N GLN A 112 -0.86 -7.16 -6.27
CA GLN A 112 -0.10 -5.98 -5.84
C GLN A 112 1.39 -6.26 -5.77
N HIS A 113 1.80 -7.41 -5.22
CA HIS A 113 3.21 -7.71 -4.95
C HIS A 113 3.87 -8.63 -5.99
N CYS A 114 3.12 -9.18 -6.94
CA CYS A 114 3.62 -10.03 -8.03
C CYS A 114 3.40 -9.38 -9.40
N LYS A 115 3.77 -8.10 -9.54
CA LYS A 115 3.50 -7.32 -10.75
C LYS A 115 4.14 -7.91 -12.00
N LYS A 116 5.39 -8.36 -11.91
CA LYS A 116 6.14 -8.93 -13.03
C LYS A 116 5.57 -10.30 -13.40
N THR A 117 5.36 -11.16 -12.42
CA THR A 117 4.83 -12.52 -12.64
C THR A 117 3.38 -12.53 -13.15
N CYS A 118 2.50 -11.66 -12.64
CA CYS A 118 1.08 -11.73 -12.95
C CYS A 118 0.63 -10.94 -14.16
N PHE A 119 1.31 -9.84 -14.48
CA PHE A 119 0.80 -8.89 -15.48
C PHE A 119 1.77 -8.63 -16.61
N ASN A 120 2.92 -9.32 -16.66
CA ASN A 120 3.97 -9.14 -17.67
C ASN A 120 4.11 -7.64 -17.98
N CYS A 121 4.54 -6.85 -16.99
CA CYS A 121 4.41 -5.41 -17.10
C CYS A 121 5.11 -4.89 -18.36
N VAL A 122 4.50 -3.89 -19.00
CA VAL A 122 5.17 -3.10 -20.03
C VAL A 122 6.36 -2.41 -19.37
N CYS A 123 7.55 -2.79 -19.81
CA CYS A 123 8.78 -2.33 -19.22
C CYS A 123 9.28 -1.07 -19.91
N GLU A 124 9.27 0.02 -19.15
CA GLU A 124 9.64 1.35 -19.62
C GLU A 124 10.74 1.94 -18.75
N ASN A 125 11.62 2.70 -19.37
CA ASN A 125 12.58 3.52 -18.63
C ASN A 125 11.86 4.74 -18.05
N LYS A 126 12.29 5.18 -16.87
CA LYS A 126 11.81 6.42 -16.23
C LYS A 126 12.36 7.69 -16.90
N ILE A 127 13.42 7.53 -17.67
CA ILE A 127 14.05 8.57 -18.51
C ILE A 127 14.10 8.08 -19.95
N ALA A 128 14.41 8.95 -20.90
CA ALA A 128 14.44 8.59 -22.33
C ALA A 128 15.33 7.37 -22.63
N ASP A 129 14.86 6.50 -23.53
CA ASP A 129 15.57 5.29 -23.94
C ASP A 129 16.98 5.60 -24.50
N GLU A 130 17.17 6.73 -25.20
CA GLU A 130 18.48 7.21 -25.67
C GLU A 130 19.45 7.51 -24.51
N SER A 131 18.97 8.17 -23.46
CA SER A 131 19.76 8.44 -22.25
C SER A 131 20.15 7.13 -21.56
N CYS A 132 19.23 6.17 -21.50
CA CYS A 132 19.51 4.85 -20.92
C CYS A 132 20.45 3.98 -21.78
N THR A 133 20.44 4.15 -23.09
CA THR A 133 21.33 3.45 -24.01
C THR A 133 22.79 3.86 -23.76
N SER A 134 23.02 5.14 -23.53
CA SER A 134 24.34 5.69 -23.19
C SER A 134 24.82 5.31 -21.78
N LEU A 135 23.90 4.94 -20.89
CA LEU A 135 24.17 4.60 -19.48
C LEU A 135 24.24 3.08 -19.21
N LYS A 136 24.21 2.25 -20.26
CA LYS A 136 24.19 0.78 -20.12
C LYS A 136 25.38 0.21 -19.35
N SER A 137 26.56 0.80 -19.47
CA SER A 137 27.77 0.43 -18.71
C SER A 137 27.67 0.79 -17.23
N TYR A 138 26.81 1.75 -16.87
CA TYR A 138 26.61 2.25 -15.50
C TYR A 138 25.47 1.53 -14.79
N CYS A 139 24.93 0.47 -15.36
CA CYS A 139 23.91 -0.38 -14.73
C CYS A 139 24.41 -1.11 -13.47
N GLY A 140 25.65 -0.91 -13.00
CA GLY A 140 26.10 -1.32 -11.67
C GLY A 140 25.56 -0.42 -10.54
N TYR A 141 25.23 0.84 -10.85
CA TYR A 141 24.74 1.82 -9.88
C TYR A 141 23.24 1.67 -9.63
N SER A 142 22.82 1.68 -8.37
CA SER A 142 21.43 1.54 -7.95
C SER A 142 20.52 2.62 -8.54
N PHE A 143 21.02 3.85 -8.60
CA PHE A 143 20.34 4.99 -9.21
C PHE A 143 20.06 4.73 -10.70
N ILE A 144 21.09 4.41 -11.49
CA ILE A 144 20.94 4.13 -12.93
C ILE A 144 19.99 2.96 -13.18
N ARG A 145 20.08 1.90 -12.37
CA ARG A 145 19.15 0.76 -12.39
C ARG A 145 17.70 1.13 -12.12
N GLN A 146 17.43 2.18 -11.36
CA GLN A 146 16.08 2.61 -11.01
C GLN A 146 15.41 3.40 -12.14
N PHE A 147 16.20 4.20 -12.87
CA PHE A 147 15.71 5.01 -13.99
C PHE A 147 15.75 4.27 -15.33
N CYS A 148 16.75 3.42 -15.56
CA CYS A 148 16.96 2.69 -16.80
C CYS A 148 16.58 1.22 -16.67
N GLN A 149 15.33 0.95 -16.27
CA GLN A 149 14.87 -0.41 -15.95
C GLN A 149 14.96 -1.35 -17.15
N LYS A 150 14.48 -0.91 -18.32
CA LYS A 150 14.56 -1.63 -19.60
C LYS A 150 16.01 -1.65 -20.13
N GLY A 151 16.73 -0.52 -20.04
CA GLY A 151 18.12 -0.42 -20.51
C GLY A 151 19.11 -1.30 -19.74
N CYS A 152 18.84 -1.54 -18.45
CA CYS A 152 19.68 -2.31 -17.54
C CYS A 152 19.21 -3.76 -17.32
N GLY A 153 18.23 -4.26 -18.08
CA GLY A 153 17.74 -5.64 -17.97
C GLY A 153 17.13 -5.96 -16.60
N LYS A 154 16.61 -4.96 -15.89
CA LYS A 154 15.89 -5.13 -14.61
C LYS A 154 14.52 -5.75 -14.84
N CYS A 155 14.00 -5.49 -16.03
CA CYS A 155 13.19 -6.38 -16.81
C CYS A 155 13.75 -6.38 -18.24
#